data_AF-A0A0S8BDB6-F1
#
_entry.id   AF-A0A0S8BDB6-F1
#
_cell.length_a   1.000
_cell.length_b   1.000
_cell.length_c   1.000
_cell.angle_alpha   90.00
_cell.angle_beta   90.00
_cell.angle_gamma   90.00
#
_symmetry.space_group_name_H-M   'P 1'
#
loop_
_entity.id
_entity.type
_entity.pdbx_description
1 polymer ?
#
loop_
_entity_poly.entity_id
_entity_poly.type
_entity_poly.pdbx_seq_one_letter_code
_entity_poly.pdbx_strand_id
1 'polypeptide(L)'
;MMGRGYGPMGPGMMGQGYGPGMMGRGSGPMGPGMMGPGYGPGGMGGMMHGAAYAALDLSDEQRAKIAEIQDGLRQTHWALMGAMRESRQKLLELQSEGKADDVAAREAYDAMSAVHQQMLATVRDAQQRIEALLTQEQRDQLTRGERAG
;
A
#
# COMPACT_ATOMS: atom_id res chain seq x y z
N MET A 1 8.01 19.51 75.55
CA MET A 1 9.21 19.98 74.82
C MET A 1 8.87 19.90 73.33
N MET A 2 8.45 21.03 72.73
CA MET A 2 9.19 21.82 71.71
C MET A 2 9.34 21.07 70.37
N GLY A 3 8.86 21.51 69.20
CA GLY A 3 8.21 22.75 68.78
C GLY A 3 7.93 22.70 67.28
N ARG A 4 6.74 23.15 66.87
CA ARG A 4 6.28 23.38 65.50
C ARG A 4 6.83 24.74 65.05
N GLY A 5 7.50 24.82 63.90
CA GLY A 5 8.07 26.07 63.38
C GLY A 5 7.96 26.16 61.86
N TYR A 6 7.05 27.00 61.40
CA TYR A 6 6.76 27.37 60.01
C TYR A 6 7.53 28.65 59.65
N GLY A 7 8.03 28.76 58.41
CA GLY A 7 8.33 30.02 57.69
C GLY A 7 9.79 30.23 57.27
N PRO A 8 10.11 31.17 56.34
CA PRO A 8 9.27 31.95 55.41
C PRO A 8 9.74 31.90 53.92
N MET A 9 8.92 32.50 53.04
CA MET A 9 9.11 32.68 51.59
C MET A 9 10.41 33.39 51.17
N GLY A 10 10.95 33.01 50.01
CA GLY A 10 11.91 33.79 49.21
C GLY A 10 11.60 33.68 47.70
N PRO A 11 11.27 34.79 47.00
CA PRO A 11 10.89 34.77 45.59
C PRO A 11 12.06 35.11 44.64
N GLY A 12 12.25 34.30 43.59
CA GLY A 12 13.14 34.53 42.44
C GLY A 12 13.31 33.21 41.68
N MET A 13 13.00 33.06 40.39
CA MET A 13 13.16 33.97 39.26
C MET A 13 11.93 33.94 38.33
N MET A 14 11.33 35.11 38.11
CA MET A 14 10.73 35.44 36.82
C MET A 14 11.87 35.85 35.89
N GLY A 15 12.22 35.00 34.94
CA GLY A 15 13.09 35.33 33.81
C GLY A 15 12.26 35.73 32.60
N GLN A 16 11.80 36.99 32.58
CA GLN A 16 11.34 37.66 31.37
C GLN A 16 12.54 37.82 30.43
N GLY A 17 12.61 37.01 29.37
CA GLY A 17 13.61 37.13 28.31
C GLY A 17 12.92 37.26 26.96
N TYR A 18 12.43 38.46 26.65
CA TYR A 18 12.12 38.85 25.27
C TYR A 18 13.46 39.09 24.54
N GLY A 19 13.68 38.35 23.45
CA GLY A 19 14.74 38.58 22.47
C GLY A 19 14.31 38.06 21.10
N PRO A 20 14.46 38.82 20.00
CA PRO A 20 13.55 38.75 18.85
C PRO A 20 14.13 37.98 17.66
N GLY A 21 13.31 37.15 17.04
CA GLY A 21 13.48 36.75 15.64
C GLY A 21 13.80 35.28 15.39
N MET A 22 12.77 34.49 15.08
CA MET A 22 12.73 33.67 13.86
C MET A 22 11.35 33.04 13.71
N MET A 23 10.62 33.51 12.69
CA MET A 23 9.70 32.75 11.83
C MET A 23 8.67 31.84 12.55
N GLY A 24 7.37 32.09 12.51
CA GLY A 24 6.62 32.85 11.55
C GLY A 24 5.17 32.44 11.71
N ARG A 25 4.31 33.45 11.71
CA ARG A 25 2.87 33.42 11.54
C ARG A 25 2.46 32.40 10.46
N GLY A 26 1.95 31.25 10.88
CA GLY A 26 1.37 30.24 10.02
C GLY A 26 -0.01 29.86 10.52
N SER A 27 -0.98 30.76 10.34
CA SER A 27 -2.39 30.38 10.32
C SER A 27 -2.59 29.34 9.23
N GLY A 28 -3.00 28.13 9.60
CA GLY A 28 -3.50 27.13 8.68
C GLY A 28 -4.46 26.23 9.44
N PRO A 29 -5.73 26.09 9.03
CA PRO A 29 -6.58 25.05 9.59
C PRO A 29 -5.88 23.72 9.32
N MET A 30 -5.85 22.81 10.31
CA MET A 30 -5.58 21.41 10.02
C MET A 30 -6.65 20.94 9.04
N GLY A 31 -6.31 21.00 7.75
CA GLY A 31 -7.16 20.58 6.67
C GLY A 31 -7.40 19.07 6.75
N PRO A 32 -8.52 18.56 6.22
CA PRO A 32 -8.77 17.14 6.13
C PRO A 32 -7.77 16.54 5.14
N GLY A 33 -6.66 16.01 5.65
CA GLY A 33 -5.52 15.65 4.82
C GLY A 33 -4.48 14.84 5.57
N MET A 34 -4.89 13.73 6.19
CA MET A 34 -3.93 12.72 6.69
C MET A 34 -4.34 11.28 6.36
N MET A 35 -5.13 11.10 5.29
CA MET A 35 -5.13 9.88 4.50
C MET A 35 -4.56 10.24 3.13
N GLY A 36 -3.25 10.01 2.95
CA GLY A 36 -2.59 10.21 1.66
C GLY A 36 -3.26 9.41 0.54
N PRO A 37 -3.08 9.82 -0.73
CA PRO A 37 -3.73 9.17 -1.89
C PRO A 37 -3.05 7.82 -2.18
N GLY A 38 -3.34 6.82 -1.36
CA GLY A 38 -2.77 5.47 -1.49
C GLY A 38 -3.78 4.38 -1.84
N TYR A 39 -5.08 4.67 -1.78
CA TYR A 39 -6.15 3.70 -2.01
C TYR A 39 -7.23 4.22 -2.97
N GLY A 40 -6.82 4.99 -3.98
CA GLY A 40 -7.64 5.21 -5.17
C GLY A 40 -7.49 4.03 -6.14
N PRO A 41 -8.37 3.89 -7.17
CA PRO A 41 -8.35 2.80 -8.15
C PRO A 41 -7.04 2.57 -8.94
N GLY A 42 -5.97 3.31 -8.66
CA GLY A 42 -4.63 3.15 -9.22
C GLY A 42 -3.54 2.62 -8.26
N GLY A 43 -3.82 2.44 -6.96
CA GLY A 43 -2.79 2.23 -5.92
C GLY A 43 -2.04 0.89 -5.95
N MET A 44 -2.51 -0.09 -6.72
CA MET A 44 -1.81 -1.37 -6.89
C MET A 44 -2.03 -2.00 -8.27
N GLY A 45 -3.10 -1.62 -8.96
CA GLY A 45 -3.39 -2.06 -10.33
C GLY A 45 -2.62 -1.31 -11.42
N GLY A 46 -2.12 -0.09 -11.14
CA GLY A 46 -1.40 0.71 -12.14
C GLY A 46 0.05 0.27 -12.37
N MET A 47 0.71 -0.27 -11.34
CA MET A 47 2.10 -0.71 -11.44
C MET A 47 2.26 -2.12 -12.01
N MET A 48 1.17 -2.89 -12.07
CA MET A 48 1.21 -4.26 -12.56
C MET A 48 0.87 -4.26 -14.05
N HIS A 49 1.90 -4.06 -14.89
CA HIS A 49 1.87 -4.23 -16.35
C HIS A 49 0.96 -3.30 -17.17
N GLY A 50 0.01 -2.57 -16.57
CA GLY A 50 -0.85 -1.62 -17.29
C GLY A 50 -0.06 -0.54 -18.03
N ALA A 51 1.08 -0.12 -17.47
CA ALA A 51 1.97 0.86 -18.08
C ALA A 51 2.74 0.31 -19.31
N ALA A 52 3.04 -0.99 -19.35
CA ALA A 52 3.84 -1.58 -20.43
C ALA A 52 3.08 -1.57 -21.77
N TYR A 53 1.77 -1.82 -21.73
CA TYR A 53 0.91 -1.81 -22.92
C TYR A 53 0.50 -0.40 -23.36
N ALA A 54 0.58 0.60 -22.47
CA ALA A 54 0.22 1.98 -22.79
C ALA A 54 1.16 2.63 -23.82
N ALA A 55 2.39 2.11 -23.94
CA ALA A 55 3.39 2.56 -24.91
C ALA A 55 3.19 1.97 -26.32
N LEU A 56 2.29 0.99 -26.48
CA LEU A 56 1.99 0.38 -27.78
C LEU A 56 0.98 1.23 -28.56
N ASP A 57 1.13 1.24 -29.89
CA ASP A 57 0.14 1.82 -30.80
C ASP A 57 -1.06 0.87 -30.96
N LEU A 58 -1.93 0.85 -29.95
CA LEU A 58 -3.12 0.00 -29.88
C LEU A 58 -4.31 0.64 -30.58
N SER A 59 -5.08 -0.18 -31.32
CA SER A 59 -6.40 0.21 -31.84
C SER A 59 -7.41 0.41 -30.70
N ASP A 60 -8.49 1.13 -30.98
CA ASP A 60 -9.56 1.35 -29.99
C ASP A 60 -10.18 0.04 -29.50
N GLU A 61 -10.34 -0.94 -30.39
CA GLU A 61 -10.85 -2.26 -30.02
C GLU A 61 -9.87 -3.02 -29.12
N GLN A 62 -8.57 -2.96 -29.41
CA GLN A 62 -7.54 -3.56 -28.55
C GLN A 62 -7.53 -2.88 -27.17
N ARG A 63 -7.61 -1.55 -27.12
CA ARG A 63 -7.66 -0.79 -25.85
C ARG A 63 -8.86 -1.18 -25.01
N ALA A 64 -10.05 -1.30 -25.61
CA ALA A 64 -11.26 -1.70 -24.90
C ALA A 64 -11.13 -3.11 -24.30
N LYS A 65 -10.67 -4.10 -25.08
CA LYS A 65 -10.47 -5.47 -24.61
C LYS A 65 -9.39 -5.59 -23.54
N ILE A 66 -8.30 -4.84 -23.67
CA ILE A 66 -7.24 -4.77 -22.65
C ILE A 66 -7.77 -4.16 -21.35
N ALA A 67 -8.56 -3.09 -21.43
CA ALA A 67 -9.17 -2.47 -20.25
C ALA A 67 -10.11 -3.43 -19.51
N GLU A 68 -10.89 -4.23 -20.23
CA GLU A 68 -11.76 -5.27 -19.65
C GLU A 68 -10.94 -6.35 -18.92
N ILE A 69 -9.86 -6.86 -19.54
CA ILE A 69 -8.95 -7.83 -18.92
C ILE A 69 -8.34 -7.25 -17.64
N GLN A 70 -7.87 -6.00 -17.69
CA GLN A 70 -7.29 -5.32 -16.54
C GLN A 70 -8.31 -5.10 -15.43
N ASP A 71 -9.58 -4.83 -15.76
CA ASP A 71 -10.64 -4.70 -14.75
C ASP A 71 -10.93 -6.03 -14.05
N GLY A 72 -11.06 -7.11 -14.81
CA GLY A 72 -11.21 -8.45 -14.25
C GLY A 72 -10.04 -8.85 -13.35
N LEU A 73 -8.80 -8.51 -13.75
CA LEU A 73 -7.61 -8.73 -12.94
C LEU A 73 -7.66 -7.92 -11.64
N ARG A 74 -8.04 -6.64 -11.70
CA ARG A 74 -8.17 -5.78 -10.51
C ARG A 74 -9.19 -6.35 -9.52
N GLN A 75 -10.36 -6.78 -10.00
CA GLN A 75 -11.40 -7.36 -9.15
C GLN A 75 -10.92 -8.65 -8.48
N THR A 76 -10.27 -9.53 -9.24
CA THR A 76 -9.69 -10.78 -8.72
C THR A 76 -8.63 -10.50 -7.67
N HIS A 77 -7.69 -9.58 -7.95
CA HIS A 77 -6.66 -9.20 -7.01
C HIS A 77 -7.22 -8.58 -5.73
N TRP A 78 -8.31 -7.81 -5.81
CA TRP A 78 -8.95 -7.24 -4.62
C TRP A 78 -9.48 -8.32 -3.68
N ALA A 79 -10.13 -9.36 -4.22
CA ALA A 79 -10.58 -10.51 -3.44
C ALA A 79 -9.41 -11.27 -2.81
N LEU A 80 -8.34 -11.51 -3.57
CA LEU A 80 -7.12 -12.17 -3.09
C LEU A 80 -6.44 -11.37 -1.97
N MET A 81 -6.41 -10.04 -2.06
CA MET A 81 -5.90 -9.18 -1.00
C MET A 81 -6.75 -9.25 0.27
N GLY A 82 -8.06 -9.46 0.15
CA GLY A 82 -8.94 -9.78 1.27
C GLY A 82 -8.49 -11.04 2.00
N ALA A 83 -8.33 -12.15 1.27
CA ALA A 83 -7.87 -13.42 1.83
C ALA A 83 -6.46 -13.34 2.47
N MET A 84 -5.56 -12.56 1.86
CA MET A 84 -4.23 -12.31 2.44
C MET A 84 -4.31 -11.54 3.76
N ARG A 85 -5.20 -10.54 3.84
CA ARG A 85 -5.41 -9.78 5.08
C ARG A 85 -5.96 -10.69 6.18
N GLU A 86 -6.94 -11.53 5.89
CA GLU A 86 -7.50 -12.49 6.85
C GLU A 86 -6.43 -13.43 7.41
N SER A 87 -5.60 -14.01 6.53
CA SER A 87 -4.50 -14.90 6.96
C SER A 87 -3.49 -14.17 7.86
N ARG A 88 -3.20 -12.90 7.55
CA ARG A 88 -2.33 -12.06 8.37
C ARG A 88 -2.95 -11.70 9.72
N GLN A 89 -4.26 -11.46 9.79
CA GLN A 89 -4.95 -11.22 11.05
C GLN A 89 -4.90 -12.46 11.95
N LYS A 90 -5.14 -13.67 11.41
CA LYS A 90 -5.01 -14.93 12.16
C LYS A 90 -3.61 -15.07 12.80
N LEU A 91 -2.55 -14.74 12.06
CA LEU A 91 -1.18 -14.75 12.61
C LEU A 91 -0.97 -13.72 13.73
N LEU A 92 -1.51 -12.51 13.58
CA LEU A 92 -1.41 -11.47 14.61
C LEU A 92 -2.18 -11.87 15.88
N GLU A 93 -3.35 -12.48 15.74
CA GLU A 93 -4.16 -13.00 16.84
C GLU A 93 -3.39 -14.07 17.63
N LEU A 94 -2.85 -15.08 16.94
CA LEU A 94 -2.04 -16.14 17.56
C LEU A 94 -0.84 -15.58 18.36
N GLN A 95 -0.15 -14.59 17.78
CA GLN A 95 0.96 -13.90 18.47
C GLN A 95 0.47 -13.10 19.69
N SER A 96 -0.65 -12.39 19.56
CA SER A 96 -1.19 -11.54 20.63
C SER A 96 -1.70 -12.35 21.83
N GLU A 97 -2.20 -13.56 21.59
CA GLU A 97 -2.66 -14.48 22.64
C GLU A 97 -1.49 -15.21 23.32
N GLY A 98 -0.25 -14.99 22.86
CA GLY A 98 0.94 -15.69 23.36
C GLY A 98 0.90 -17.20 23.08
N LYS A 99 0.08 -17.63 22.11
CA LYS A 99 -0.10 -19.05 21.77
C LYS A 99 0.92 -19.45 20.71
N ALA A 100 1.88 -20.29 21.10
CA ALA A 100 2.67 -21.06 20.16
C ALA A 100 1.82 -22.22 19.62
N ASP A 101 0.91 -21.89 18.70
CA ASP A 101 0.17 -22.88 17.91
C ASP A 101 0.83 -23.01 16.53
N ASP A 102 1.84 -23.87 16.47
CA ASP A 102 2.66 -24.09 15.28
C ASP A 102 1.83 -24.62 14.10
N VAL A 103 0.75 -25.37 14.38
CA VAL A 103 -0.15 -25.89 13.34
C VAL A 103 -0.96 -24.75 12.74
N ALA A 104 -1.61 -23.94 13.58
CA ALA A 104 -2.40 -22.81 13.11
C ALA A 104 -1.55 -21.75 12.41
N ALA A 105 -0.30 -21.54 12.87
CA ALA A 105 0.66 -20.67 12.20
C ALA A 105 1.04 -21.22 10.82
N ARG A 106 1.33 -22.52 10.72
CA ARG A 106 1.65 -23.19 9.46
C ARG A 106 0.52 -23.07 8.44
N GLU A 107 -0.72 -23.33 8.85
CA GLU A 107 -1.90 -23.18 8.01
C GLU A 107 -2.04 -21.76 7.45
N ALA A 108 -1.81 -20.74 8.28
CA ALA A 108 -1.91 -19.34 7.84
C ALA A 108 -0.81 -19.00 6.83
N TYR A 109 0.42 -19.51 7.01
CA TYR A 109 1.49 -19.34 6.02
C TYR A 109 1.22 -20.09 4.71
N ASP A 110 0.65 -21.29 4.78
CA ASP A 110 0.27 -22.06 3.58
C ASP A 110 -0.86 -21.34 2.83
N ALA A 111 -1.84 -20.76 3.53
CA ALA A 111 -2.89 -19.93 2.93
C ALA A 111 -2.32 -18.68 2.26
N MET A 112 -1.41 -17.95 2.92
CA MET A 112 -0.73 -16.80 2.31
C MET A 112 0.06 -17.20 1.06
N SER A 113 0.74 -18.35 1.09
CA SER A 113 1.51 -18.85 -0.05
C SER A 113 0.60 -19.21 -1.23
N ALA A 114 -0.54 -19.85 -0.97
CA ALA A 114 -1.54 -20.15 -1.98
C ALA A 114 -2.10 -18.88 -2.64
N VAL A 115 -2.39 -17.84 -1.84
CA VAL A 115 -2.85 -16.55 -2.36
C VAL A 115 -1.80 -15.89 -3.26
N HIS A 116 -0.52 -15.90 -2.88
CA HIS A 116 0.55 -15.38 -3.75
C HIS A 116 0.65 -16.15 -5.07
N GLN A 117 0.53 -17.49 -5.04
CA GLN A 117 0.53 -18.30 -6.25
C GLN A 117 -0.65 -17.96 -7.16
N GLN A 118 -1.84 -17.75 -6.59
CA GLN A 118 -3.02 -17.34 -7.33
C GLN A 118 -2.84 -15.96 -7.96
N MET A 119 -2.28 -14.98 -7.24
CA MET A 119 -1.97 -13.67 -7.81
C MET A 119 -1.04 -13.79 -9.03
N LEU A 120 0.05 -14.54 -8.90
CA LEU A 120 0.98 -14.76 -10.02
C LEU A 120 0.29 -15.42 -11.22
N ALA A 121 -0.50 -16.46 -10.98
CA ALA A 121 -1.22 -17.16 -12.02
C ALA A 121 -2.21 -16.25 -12.75
N THR A 122 -2.97 -15.43 -12.01
CA THR A 122 -3.96 -14.50 -12.61
C THR A 122 -3.30 -13.42 -13.45
N VAL A 123 -2.14 -12.94 -13.04
CA VAL A 123 -1.37 -11.96 -13.83
C VAL A 123 -0.85 -12.60 -15.10
N ARG A 124 -0.34 -13.83 -15.02
CA ARG A 124 0.16 -14.52 -16.20
C ARG A 124 -0.96 -14.83 -17.20
N ASP A 125 -2.13 -15.25 -16.72
CA ASP A 125 -3.31 -15.44 -17.57
C ASP A 125 -3.69 -14.12 -18.28
N ALA A 126 -3.77 -13.02 -17.52
CA ALA A 126 -4.07 -11.71 -18.08
C ALA A 126 -3.05 -11.29 -19.16
N GLN A 127 -1.75 -11.47 -18.91
CA GLN A 127 -0.71 -11.21 -19.91
C GLN A 127 -0.90 -12.03 -21.18
N GLN A 128 -1.14 -13.34 -21.06
CA GLN A 128 -1.35 -14.23 -22.21
C GLN A 128 -2.58 -13.80 -23.04
N ARG A 129 -3.67 -13.42 -22.37
CA ARG A 129 -4.88 -12.93 -23.03
C ARG A 129 -4.64 -11.60 -23.73
N ILE A 130 -3.83 -10.70 -23.15
CA ILE A 130 -3.46 -9.44 -23.78
C ILE A 130 -2.55 -9.68 -25.00
N GLU A 131 -1.50 -10.50 -24.86
CA GLU A 131 -0.56 -10.84 -25.94
C GLU A 131 -1.26 -11.45 -27.17
N ALA A 132 -2.35 -12.20 -26.95
CA ALA A 132 -3.19 -12.77 -28.00
C ALA A 132 -3.99 -11.72 -28.79
N LEU A 133 -4.22 -10.54 -28.23
CA LEU A 133 -4.87 -9.41 -28.91
C LEU A 133 -3.91 -8.58 -29.75
N LEU A 134 -2.61 -8.71 -29.51
CA LEU A 134 -1.58 -7.90 -30.15
C LEU A 134 -1.19 -8.43 -31.53
N THR A 135 -0.72 -7.55 -32.40
CA THR A 135 -0.03 -7.93 -33.64
C THR A 135 1.38 -8.44 -33.32
N GLN A 136 2.03 -9.09 -34.29
CA GLN A 136 3.42 -9.53 -34.11
C GLN A 136 4.36 -8.34 -33.85
N GLU A 137 4.17 -7.24 -34.58
CA GLU A 137 4.97 -6.02 -34.43
C GLU A 137 4.83 -5.41 -33.03
N GLN A 138 3.60 -5.38 -32.48
CA GLN A 138 3.33 -4.90 -31.13
C GLN A 138 3.97 -5.80 -30.06
N ARG A 139 3.95 -7.13 -30.25
CA ARG A 139 4.65 -8.07 -29.34
C ARG A 139 6.17 -7.90 -29.37
N ASP A 140 6.74 -7.65 -30.55
CA ASP A 140 8.17 -7.42 -30.70
C ASP A 140 8.59 -6.09 -30.05
N GLN A 141 7.74 -5.05 -30.12
CA GLN A 141 7.94 -3.79 -29.38
C GLN A 141 7.93 -4.02 -27.86
N LEU A 142 6.97 -4.79 -27.34
CA LEU A 142 6.88 -5.13 -25.92
C LEU A 142 8.16 -5.83 -25.43
N THR A 143 8.59 -6.89 -26.14
CA THR A 143 9.76 -7.69 -25.77
C THR A 143 11.06 -6.87 -25.78
N ARG A 144 11.17 -5.89 -26.68
CA ARG A 144 12.33 -4.97 -26.70
C ARG A 144 12.31 -4.01 -25.52
N GLY A 145 11.14 -3.50 -25.14
CA GLY A 145 10.98 -2.65 -23.96
C GLY A 145 11.34 -3.37 -22.66
N GLU A 146 10.92 -4.63 -22.51
CA GLU A 146 11.22 -5.45 -21.33
C GLU A 146 12.71 -5.76 -21.15
N ARG A 147 13.47 -5.89 -22.24
CA ARG A 147 14.92 -6.14 -22.19
C ARG A 147 15.77 -4.90 -21.92
N ALA A 148 15.18 -3.71 -22.06
CA ALA A 148 15.88 -2.43 -21.95
C ALA A 148 15.67 -1.72 -20.60
N GLY A 149 14.74 -2.21 -19.77
CA GLY A 149 14.52 -1.75 -18.39
C GLY A 149 15.18 -2.66 -17.37
#